data_AF-A0A7J4EK75-F1
#
_entry.id   AF-A0A7J4EK75-F1
#
_cell.length_a   1.000
_cell.length_b   1.000
_cell.length_c   1.000
_cell.angle_alpha   90.00
_cell.angle_beta   90.00
_cell.angle_gamma   90.00
#
_symmetry.space_group_name_H-M   'P 1'
#
loop_
_entity.id
_entity.type
_entity.pdbx_description
1 polymer ?
#
loop_
_entity_poly.entity_id
_entity_poly.type
_entity_poly.pdbx_seq_one_letter_code
_entity_poly.pdbx_strand_id
1 'polypeptide(L)'
;MILMLHDLEKGISWWLKTKWPQDFHNEVYYELYDLRKHGLTVKWWKNTVDRLWLWRAIRSRKPPNTKKEIYERGLEIFSELQEYYAYISNKAKGEPVFLEFTWAEIRAFYDKLAWIKDSSLPNFPSKLGHFIFPNLFMVMDHQATGIVDYAVFWSSMSGYWSSFKQKEEAKKTLTDRISEHSKRPVHEYYPFEIKIIELCSIGKKHADA
;
A
#
# COMPACT_ATOMS: atom_id res chain seq x y z
N MET A 1 -11.91 -2.17 -13.88
CA MET A 1 -12.23 -0.77 -13.57
C MET A 1 -11.63 0.13 -14.64
N ILE A 2 -12.38 1.13 -15.11
CA ILE A 2 -11.81 2.23 -15.92
C ILE A 2 -11.48 3.36 -14.95
N LEU A 3 -10.25 3.90 -15.03
CA LEU A 3 -9.83 5.06 -14.25
C LEU A 3 -10.33 6.34 -14.93
N MET A 4 -10.85 7.27 -14.14
CA MET A 4 -11.36 8.56 -14.60
C MET A 4 -10.98 9.63 -13.58
N LEU A 5 -10.69 10.86 -14.02
CA LEU A 5 -10.40 11.97 -13.10
C LEU A 5 -11.55 12.24 -12.13
N HIS A 6 -12.79 12.15 -12.59
CA HIS A 6 -13.97 12.25 -11.74
C HIS A 6 -13.95 11.25 -10.58
N ASP A 7 -13.53 10.00 -10.82
CA ASP A 7 -13.42 8.99 -9.76
C ASP A 7 -12.28 9.31 -8.79
N LEU A 8 -11.18 9.89 -9.28
CA LEU A 8 -10.09 10.39 -8.43
C LEU A 8 -10.58 11.52 -7.52
N GLU A 9 -11.26 12.52 -8.05
CA GLU A 9 -11.78 13.66 -7.29
C GLU A 9 -12.77 13.22 -6.20
N LYS A 10 -13.67 12.28 -6.53
CA LYS A 10 -14.56 11.65 -5.54
C LYS A 10 -13.79 10.91 -4.46
N GLY A 11 -12.75 10.17 -4.84
CA GLY A 11 -11.87 9.48 -3.91
C GLY A 11 -11.15 10.42 -2.95
N ILE A 12 -10.62 11.53 -3.47
CA ILE A 12 -9.99 12.61 -2.70
C ILE A 12 -11.00 13.24 -1.73
N SER A 13 -12.19 13.60 -2.22
CA SER A 13 -13.25 14.19 -1.39
C SER A 13 -13.67 13.26 -0.25
N TRP A 14 -13.87 11.97 -0.56
CA TRP A 14 -14.17 10.96 0.46
C TRP A 14 -13.05 10.86 1.49
N TRP A 15 -11.79 10.76 1.03
CA TRP A 15 -10.61 10.66 1.89
C TRP A 15 -10.53 11.80 2.90
N LEU A 16 -10.71 13.04 2.43
CA LEU A 16 -10.64 14.25 3.25
C LEU A 16 -11.75 14.33 4.32
N LYS A 17 -12.87 13.64 4.12
CA LYS A 17 -13.96 13.51 5.13
C LYS A 17 -13.66 12.45 6.19
N THR A 18 -12.62 11.63 6.01
CA THR A 18 -12.26 10.60 7.00
C THR A 18 -11.32 11.14 8.09
N LYS A 19 -10.91 10.26 9.01
CA LYS A 19 -9.86 10.54 10.01
C LYS A 19 -8.46 10.19 9.51
N TRP A 20 -8.30 9.87 8.22
CA TRP A 20 -7.01 9.56 7.64
C TRP A 20 -6.17 10.83 7.44
N PRO A 21 -4.84 10.71 7.35
CA PRO A 21 -3.97 11.86 7.08
C PRO A 21 -4.39 12.59 5.81
N GLN A 22 -4.58 13.90 5.90
CA GLN A 22 -5.07 14.74 4.79
C GLN A 22 -4.00 14.97 3.71
N ASP A 23 -2.74 14.64 3.99
CA ASP A 23 -1.61 14.64 3.06
C ASP A 23 -1.52 13.34 2.22
N PHE A 24 -2.57 12.52 2.23
CA PHE A 24 -2.64 11.24 1.52
C PHE A 24 -1.50 10.27 1.87
N HIS A 25 -0.99 10.36 3.10
CA HIS A 25 0.15 9.61 3.63
C HIS A 25 1.53 10.05 3.11
N ASN A 26 1.68 11.26 2.55
CA ASN A 26 2.99 11.77 2.11
C ASN A 26 4.06 11.71 3.22
N GLU A 27 3.76 12.18 4.43
CA GLU A 27 4.66 12.14 5.58
C GLU A 27 5.03 10.71 5.98
N VAL A 28 4.10 9.76 5.82
CA VAL A 28 4.37 8.35 6.12
C VAL A 28 5.43 7.78 5.18
N TYR A 29 5.49 8.22 3.92
CA TYR A 29 6.50 7.72 2.99
C TYR A 29 7.92 8.11 3.42
N TYR A 30 8.15 9.33 3.94
CA TYR A 30 9.45 9.70 4.52
C TYR A 30 9.89 8.70 5.61
N GLU A 31 8.97 8.35 6.51
CA GLU A 31 9.27 7.40 7.59
C GLU A 31 9.49 5.98 7.07
N LEU A 32 8.68 5.51 6.11
CA LEU A 32 8.82 4.17 5.53
C LEU A 32 10.14 3.99 4.80
N TYR A 33 10.54 4.96 3.97
CA TYR A 33 11.80 4.91 3.23
C TYR A 33 13.00 5.03 4.17
N ASP A 34 12.97 5.93 5.16
CA ASP A 34 14.07 6.04 6.14
C ASP A 34 14.26 4.76 6.97
N LEU A 35 13.15 4.13 7.41
CA LEU A 35 13.20 2.91 8.21
C LEU A 35 13.79 1.71 7.46
N ARG A 36 13.66 1.65 6.13
CA ARG A 36 14.14 0.53 5.31
C ARG A 36 15.35 0.84 4.44
N LYS A 37 15.95 2.02 4.56
CA LYS A 37 17.12 2.43 3.74
C LYS A 37 18.34 1.51 3.89
N HIS A 38 18.40 0.74 4.97
CA HIS A 38 19.41 -0.28 5.24
C HIS A 38 18.86 -1.71 5.13
N GLY A 39 17.79 -1.89 4.36
CA GLY A 39 17.05 -3.14 4.22
C GLY A 39 16.08 -3.41 5.36
N LEU A 40 15.49 -4.61 5.36
CA LEU A 40 14.59 -5.05 6.42
C LEU A 40 15.43 -5.49 7.64
N THR A 41 15.36 -4.73 8.72
CA THR A 41 16.02 -5.03 10.00
C THR A 41 15.02 -5.40 11.09
N VAL A 42 15.46 -6.01 12.20
CA VAL A 42 14.57 -6.27 13.35
C VAL A 42 13.97 -4.97 13.91
N LYS A 43 14.74 -3.88 13.88
CA LYS A 43 14.25 -2.53 14.23
C LYS A 43 13.15 -2.09 13.27
N TRP A 44 13.35 -2.25 11.96
CA TRP A 44 12.31 -2.00 10.96
C TRP A 44 11.06 -2.83 11.27
N TRP A 45 11.19 -4.14 11.51
CA TRP A 45 10.04 -5.01 11.77
C TRP A 45 9.22 -4.56 12.98
N LYS A 46 9.90 -4.23 14.10
CA LYS A 46 9.24 -3.69 15.29
C LYS A 46 8.42 -2.44 14.98
N ASN A 47 9.00 -1.47 14.26
CA ASN A 47 8.32 -0.24 13.89
C ASN A 47 7.17 -0.48 12.88
N THR A 48 7.34 -1.43 11.96
CA THR A 48 6.32 -1.85 11.01
C THR A 48 5.11 -2.47 11.71
N VAL A 49 5.32 -3.34 12.70
CA VAL A 49 4.23 -3.90 13.52
C VAL A 49 3.50 -2.81 14.31
N ASP A 50 4.23 -1.84 14.87
CA ASP A 50 3.62 -0.68 15.54
C ASP A 50 2.73 0.10 14.56
N ARG A 51 3.18 0.33 13.34
CA ARG A 51 2.41 1.02 12.30
C ARG A 51 1.20 0.21 11.83
N LEU A 52 1.35 -1.10 11.61
CA LEU A 52 0.24 -1.99 11.25
C LEU A 52 -0.86 -2.00 12.32
N TRP A 53 -0.49 -1.89 13.60
CA TRP A 53 -1.45 -1.71 14.68
C TRP A 53 -2.18 -0.36 14.58
N LEU A 54 -1.46 0.74 14.36
CA LEU A 54 -2.06 2.08 14.20
C LEU A 54 -2.99 2.16 12.99
N TRP A 55 -2.61 1.53 11.88
CA TRP A 55 -3.43 1.41 10.67
C TRP A 55 -4.57 0.39 10.82
N ARG A 56 -4.70 -0.19 12.02
CA ARG A 56 -5.72 -1.19 12.36
C ARG A 56 -5.71 -2.37 11.38
N ALA A 57 -4.53 -2.74 10.85
CA ALA A 57 -4.32 -3.98 10.10
C ALA A 57 -4.31 -5.18 11.05
N ILE A 58 -3.85 -4.94 12.29
CA ILE A 58 -3.87 -5.85 13.43
C ILE A 58 -4.89 -5.29 14.41
N ARG A 59 -6.04 -5.96 14.59
CA ARG A 59 -7.14 -5.47 15.46
C ARG A 59 -7.45 -6.38 16.64
N SER A 60 -6.76 -7.51 16.77
CA SER A 60 -7.08 -8.44 17.83
C SER A 60 -6.46 -8.01 19.16
N ARG A 61 -7.32 -7.70 20.13
CA ARG A 61 -6.91 -7.44 21.53
C ARG A 61 -6.74 -8.72 22.33
N LYS A 62 -7.26 -9.85 21.82
CA LYS A 62 -7.17 -11.19 22.39
C LYS A 62 -6.70 -12.15 21.30
N PRO A 63 -6.05 -13.26 21.64
CA PRO A 63 -5.70 -14.27 20.65
C PRO A 63 -6.90 -14.74 19.81
N PRO A 64 -6.68 -15.13 18.54
CA PRO A 64 -5.43 -15.01 17.80
C PRO A 64 -5.19 -13.60 17.23
N ASN A 65 -3.97 -13.30 16.76
CA ASN A 65 -3.56 -12.07 16.05
C ASN A 65 -3.42 -10.82 16.92
N THR A 66 -2.92 -10.99 18.14
CA THR A 66 -2.40 -9.90 18.96
C THR A 66 -1.16 -9.28 18.31
N LYS A 67 -0.83 -8.04 18.69
CA LYS A 67 0.38 -7.36 18.23
C LYS A 67 1.66 -8.17 18.52
N LYS A 68 1.71 -8.86 19.67
CA LYS A 68 2.82 -9.72 20.07
C LYS A 68 2.94 -10.95 19.16
N GLU A 69 1.85 -11.68 18.93
CA GLU A 69 1.85 -12.86 18.05
C GLU A 69 2.23 -12.50 16.61
N ILE A 70 1.76 -11.35 16.10
CA ILE A 70 2.17 -10.87 14.77
C ILE A 70 3.67 -10.59 14.74
N TYR A 71 4.20 -9.92 15.76
CA TYR A 71 5.63 -9.66 15.86
C TYR A 71 6.44 -10.96 15.87
N GLU A 72 6.06 -11.94 16.70
CA GLU A 72 6.72 -13.23 16.83
C GLU A 72 6.69 -14.02 15.50
N ARG A 73 5.52 -14.18 14.88
CA ARG A 73 5.41 -14.88 13.57
C ARG A 73 6.19 -14.20 12.46
N GLY A 74 6.24 -12.86 12.45
CA GLY A 74 7.07 -12.15 11.48
C GLY A 74 8.57 -12.35 11.71
N LEU A 75 8.99 -12.57 12.96
CA LEU A 75 10.38 -12.95 13.26
C LEU A 75 10.70 -14.38 12.78
N GLU A 76 9.74 -15.30 12.87
CA GLU A 76 9.91 -16.69 12.41
C GLU A 76 10.24 -16.78 10.91
N ILE A 77 9.66 -15.91 10.08
CA ILE A 77 9.91 -15.87 8.63
C ILE A 77 10.81 -14.70 8.20
N PHE A 78 11.49 -14.04 9.15
CA PHE A 78 12.15 -12.76 8.87
C PHE A 78 13.28 -12.87 7.84
N SER A 79 14.06 -13.95 7.89
CA SER A 79 15.12 -14.23 6.91
C SER A 79 14.53 -14.38 5.50
N GLU A 80 13.42 -15.10 5.35
CA GLU A 80 12.73 -15.24 4.06
C GLU A 80 12.22 -13.89 3.55
N LEU A 81 11.69 -13.03 4.43
CA LEU A 81 11.27 -11.68 4.04
C LEU A 81 12.45 -10.84 3.55
N GLN A 82 13.64 -10.97 4.16
CA GLN A 82 14.85 -10.29 3.71
C GLN A 82 15.31 -10.79 2.34
N GLU A 83 15.22 -12.10 2.09
CA GLU A 83 15.56 -12.71 0.80
C GLU A 83 14.61 -12.21 -0.31
N TYR A 84 13.30 -12.22 -0.07
CA TYR A 84 12.33 -11.66 -1.02
C TYR A 84 12.54 -10.16 -1.25
N TYR A 85 12.85 -9.42 -0.19
CA TYR A 85 13.14 -7.99 -0.30
C TYR A 85 14.33 -7.74 -1.23
N ALA A 86 15.43 -8.46 -1.01
CA ALA A 86 16.63 -8.36 -1.82
C ALA A 86 16.36 -8.79 -3.28
N TYR A 87 15.65 -9.91 -3.48
CA TYR A 87 15.28 -10.40 -4.80
C TYR A 87 14.47 -9.37 -5.61
N ILE A 88 13.39 -8.84 -5.03
CA ILE A 88 12.53 -7.84 -5.68
C ILE A 88 13.32 -6.55 -5.95
N SER A 89 14.09 -6.07 -4.97
CA SER A 89 14.88 -4.83 -5.11
C SER A 89 15.96 -4.95 -6.20
N ASN A 90 16.66 -6.08 -6.27
CA ASN A 90 17.74 -6.29 -7.26
C ASN A 90 17.22 -6.44 -8.69
N LYS A 91 15.94 -6.78 -8.87
CA LYS A 91 15.32 -6.93 -10.19
C LYS A 91 14.83 -5.60 -10.77
N ALA A 92 14.49 -4.65 -9.91
CA ALA A 92 14.02 -3.33 -10.31
C ALA A 92 15.18 -2.39 -10.68
N LYS A 93 14.93 -1.41 -11.55
CA LYS A 93 15.91 -0.36 -11.91
C LYS A 93 15.92 0.82 -10.92
N GLY A 94 15.30 0.64 -9.75
CA GLY A 94 15.04 1.65 -8.75
C GLY A 94 14.08 1.09 -7.70
N GLU A 95 13.20 1.94 -7.16
CA GLU A 95 12.12 1.47 -6.29
C GLU A 95 11.17 0.53 -7.07
N PRO A 96 10.87 -0.69 -6.58
CA PRO A 96 10.01 -1.63 -7.28
C PRO A 96 8.61 -1.09 -7.57
N VAL A 97 8.23 -1.05 -8.84
CA VAL A 97 6.90 -0.59 -9.30
C VAL A 97 6.08 -1.76 -9.84
N PHE A 98 4.76 -1.73 -9.65
CA PHE A 98 3.87 -2.83 -10.09
C PHE A 98 3.87 -3.12 -11.60
N LEU A 99 4.33 -2.17 -12.43
CA LEU A 99 4.43 -2.34 -13.88
C LEU A 99 5.61 -3.24 -14.31
N GLU A 100 6.60 -3.46 -13.44
CA GLU A 100 7.81 -4.24 -13.73
C GLU A 100 7.67 -5.72 -13.35
N PHE A 101 6.57 -6.09 -12.70
CA PHE A 101 6.35 -7.42 -12.17
C PHE A 101 5.05 -8.01 -12.72
N THR A 102 4.97 -9.33 -12.70
CA THR A 102 3.74 -10.10 -12.85
C THR A 102 3.29 -10.61 -11.49
N TRP A 103 2.00 -10.94 -11.35
CA TRP A 103 1.49 -11.49 -10.10
C TRP A 103 2.23 -12.78 -9.71
N ALA A 104 2.53 -13.64 -10.70
CA ALA A 104 3.24 -14.90 -10.47
C ALA A 104 4.61 -14.70 -9.79
N GLU A 105 5.32 -13.62 -10.11
CA GLU A 105 6.65 -13.34 -9.56
C GLU A 105 6.62 -12.85 -8.11
N ILE A 106 5.54 -12.20 -7.70
CA ILE A 106 5.41 -11.60 -6.35
C ILE A 106 4.43 -12.35 -5.45
N ARG A 107 3.67 -13.31 -5.99
CA ARG A 107 2.66 -14.08 -5.26
C ARG A 107 3.26 -14.80 -4.06
N ALA A 108 4.40 -15.47 -4.23
CA ALA A 108 5.02 -16.23 -3.14
C ALA A 108 5.39 -15.31 -1.96
N PHE A 109 5.89 -14.11 -2.26
CA PHE A 109 6.13 -13.09 -1.25
C PHE A 109 4.83 -12.65 -0.57
N TYR A 110 3.78 -12.34 -1.34
CA TYR A 110 2.48 -11.95 -0.79
C TYR A 110 1.85 -13.03 0.11
N ASP A 111 1.94 -14.30 -0.29
CA ASP A 111 1.43 -15.45 0.46
C ASP A 111 2.16 -15.57 1.81
N LYS A 112 3.47 -15.28 1.86
CA LYS A 112 4.23 -15.19 3.13
C LYS A 112 3.75 -14.04 4.01
N LEU A 113 3.42 -12.89 3.44
CA LEU A 113 2.82 -11.79 4.20
C LEU A 113 1.45 -12.18 4.78
N ALA A 114 0.64 -12.90 4.01
CA ALA A 114 -0.69 -13.35 4.45
C ALA A 114 -0.60 -14.37 5.59
N TRP A 115 0.39 -15.26 5.52
CA TRP A 115 0.65 -16.29 6.53
C TRP A 115 0.88 -15.71 7.93
N ILE A 116 1.58 -14.57 8.06
CA ILE A 116 1.88 -13.94 9.37
C ILE A 116 0.60 -13.74 10.21
N LYS A 117 -0.50 -13.31 9.59
CA LYS A 117 -1.78 -13.09 10.29
C LYS A 117 -2.74 -14.27 10.18
N ASP A 118 -2.40 -15.30 9.44
CA ASP A 118 -3.32 -16.40 9.12
C ASP A 118 -4.69 -15.88 8.63
N SER A 119 -4.64 -14.99 7.63
CA SER A 119 -5.80 -14.26 7.14
C SER A 119 -5.94 -14.42 5.65
N SER A 120 -7.08 -14.95 5.20
CA SER A 120 -7.47 -14.97 3.79
C SER A 120 -7.88 -13.60 3.25
N LEU A 121 -8.17 -12.63 4.13
CA LEU A 121 -8.54 -11.28 3.73
C LEU A 121 -7.31 -10.46 3.31
N PRO A 122 -7.41 -9.64 2.24
CA PRO A 122 -6.27 -8.95 1.67
C PRO A 122 -5.78 -7.77 2.53
N ASN A 123 -6.57 -7.30 3.50
CA ASN A 123 -6.29 -6.06 4.21
C ASN A 123 -4.95 -6.03 4.95
N PHE A 124 -4.49 -7.16 5.48
CA PHE A 124 -3.20 -7.25 6.18
C PHE A 124 -2.03 -7.41 5.21
N PRO A 125 -1.99 -8.45 4.34
CA PRO A 125 -0.86 -8.63 3.43
C PRO A 125 -0.69 -7.46 2.44
N SER A 126 -1.78 -6.82 1.99
CA SER A 126 -1.69 -5.61 1.15
C SER A 126 -1.05 -4.42 1.87
N LYS A 127 -1.43 -4.16 3.13
CA LYS A 127 -0.85 -3.07 3.94
C LYS A 127 0.62 -3.34 4.28
N LEU A 128 0.95 -4.56 4.69
CA LEU A 128 2.33 -4.94 4.95
C LEU A 128 3.18 -4.89 3.67
N GLY A 129 2.67 -5.41 2.56
CA GLY A 129 3.31 -5.31 1.25
C GLY A 129 3.55 -3.86 0.84
N HIS A 130 2.58 -2.97 1.04
CA HIS A 130 2.71 -1.55 0.76
C HIS A 130 3.74 -0.85 1.65
N PHE A 131 3.89 -1.27 2.92
CA PHE A 131 4.95 -0.73 3.78
C PHE A 131 6.36 -1.16 3.37
N ILE A 132 6.48 -2.31 2.71
CA ILE A 132 7.76 -2.82 2.21
C ILE A 132 8.07 -2.20 0.83
N PHE A 133 7.10 -2.21 -0.09
CA PHE A 133 7.19 -1.70 -1.46
C PHE A 133 5.96 -0.86 -1.83
N PRO A 134 5.96 0.44 -1.50
CA PRO A 134 4.80 1.33 -1.72
C PRO A 134 4.31 1.40 -3.16
N ASN A 135 5.24 1.30 -4.12
CA ASN A 135 4.98 1.39 -5.54
C ASN A 135 4.54 0.05 -6.19
N LEU A 136 4.64 -1.06 -5.45
CA LEU A 136 4.37 -2.40 -5.94
C LEU A 136 3.03 -2.94 -5.42
N PHE A 137 2.71 -2.70 -4.15
CA PHE A 137 1.49 -3.21 -3.52
C PHE A 137 0.53 -2.06 -3.24
N MET A 138 -0.73 -2.20 -3.67
CA MET A 138 -1.80 -1.26 -3.30
C MET A 138 -2.39 -1.65 -1.95
N VAL A 139 -2.67 -0.66 -1.10
CA VAL A 139 -3.41 -0.91 0.14
C VAL A 139 -4.86 -1.28 -0.19
N MET A 140 -5.30 -2.46 0.27
CA MET A 140 -6.72 -2.79 0.31
C MET A 140 -7.30 -2.44 1.67
N ASP A 141 -8.48 -1.82 1.65
CA ASP A 141 -9.26 -1.56 2.84
C ASP A 141 -10.74 -1.87 2.61
N HIS A 142 -11.29 -2.74 3.46
CA HIS A 142 -12.69 -3.13 3.39
C HIS A 142 -13.64 -1.92 3.34
N GLN A 143 -13.35 -0.87 4.13
CA GLN A 143 -14.22 0.30 4.20
C GLN A 143 -14.05 1.19 2.98
N ALA A 144 -12.82 1.39 2.51
CA ALA A 144 -12.54 2.35 1.44
C ALA A 144 -12.62 1.74 0.03
N THR A 145 -11.92 0.63 -0.22
CA THR A 145 -11.85 -0.01 -1.55
C THR A 145 -12.81 -1.20 -1.68
N GLY A 146 -13.25 -1.80 -0.57
CA GLY A 146 -14.11 -3.00 -0.56
C GLY A 146 -13.31 -4.30 -0.44
N ILE A 147 -14.00 -5.44 -0.58
CA ILE A 147 -13.36 -6.76 -0.66
C ILE A 147 -13.33 -7.18 -2.12
N VAL A 148 -12.13 -7.38 -2.66
CA VAL A 148 -11.89 -7.99 -3.97
C VAL A 148 -10.74 -8.98 -3.79
N ASP A 149 -10.76 -10.07 -4.56
CA ASP A 149 -9.59 -10.94 -4.66
C ASP A 149 -8.36 -10.11 -5.07
N TYR A 150 -7.31 -10.17 -4.24
CA TYR A 150 -6.14 -9.32 -4.45
C TYR A 150 -5.36 -9.70 -5.70
N ALA A 151 -5.28 -11.00 -6.03
CA ALA A 151 -4.57 -11.47 -7.21
C ALA A 151 -5.24 -10.97 -8.49
N VAL A 152 -6.58 -11.07 -8.55
CA VAL A 152 -7.39 -10.57 -9.67
C VAL A 152 -7.25 -9.05 -9.79
N PHE A 153 -7.37 -8.33 -8.66
CA PHE A 153 -7.26 -6.88 -8.67
C PHE A 153 -5.86 -6.40 -9.11
N TRP A 154 -4.81 -6.94 -8.47
CA TRP A 154 -3.43 -6.57 -8.74
C TRP A 154 -3.06 -6.82 -10.21
N SER A 155 -3.43 -7.99 -10.75
CA SER A 155 -3.21 -8.34 -12.16
C SER A 155 -3.91 -7.38 -13.13
N SER A 156 -5.01 -6.76 -12.70
CA SER A 156 -5.76 -5.80 -13.51
C SER A 156 -5.19 -4.38 -13.46
N MET A 157 -4.38 -4.03 -12.44
CA MET A 157 -3.88 -2.66 -12.24
C MET A 157 -3.08 -2.14 -13.43
N SER A 158 -2.25 -2.99 -14.06
CA SER A 158 -1.46 -2.59 -15.24
C SER A 158 -2.36 -2.16 -16.40
N GLY A 159 -3.46 -2.90 -16.63
CA GLY A 159 -4.46 -2.51 -17.63
C GLY A 159 -5.20 -1.22 -17.27
N TYR A 160 -5.54 -1.05 -15.99
CA TYR A 160 -6.22 0.16 -15.51
C TYR A 160 -5.34 1.39 -15.71
N TRP A 161 -4.07 1.30 -15.30
CA TRP A 161 -3.13 2.39 -15.47
C TRP A 161 -2.81 2.67 -16.93
N SER A 162 -2.52 1.62 -17.73
CA SER A 162 -2.15 1.78 -19.14
C SER A 162 -3.26 2.47 -19.94
N SER A 163 -4.52 2.11 -19.71
CA SER A 163 -5.68 2.71 -20.39
C SER A 163 -6.06 4.11 -19.91
N PHE A 164 -5.55 4.55 -18.75
CA PHE A 164 -5.88 5.87 -18.21
C PHE A 164 -5.16 6.98 -18.96
N LYS A 165 -5.90 7.85 -19.67
CA LYS A 165 -5.31 8.89 -20.53
C LYS A 165 -4.83 10.12 -19.74
N GLN A 166 -5.45 10.42 -18.60
CA GLN A 166 -5.25 11.67 -17.85
C GLN A 166 -4.22 11.52 -16.71
N LYS A 167 -3.12 10.80 -16.95
CA LYS A 167 -2.12 10.49 -15.91
C LYS A 167 -1.48 11.75 -15.32
N GLU A 168 -1.01 12.66 -16.16
CA GLU A 168 -0.33 13.88 -15.72
C GLU A 168 -1.27 14.83 -14.97
N GLU A 169 -2.51 14.97 -15.45
CA GLU A 169 -3.54 15.77 -14.77
C GLU A 169 -3.90 15.18 -13.41
N ALA A 170 -4.00 13.85 -13.31
CA ALA A 170 -4.24 13.15 -12.05
C ALA A 170 -3.07 13.33 -11.06
N LYS A 171 -1.82 13.21 -11.53
CA LYS A 171 -0.62 13.43 -10.72
C LYS A 171 -0.54 14.87 -10.22
N LYS A 172 -0.83 15.84 -11.09
CA LYS A 172 -0.89 17.26 -10.72
C LYS A 172 -1.96 17.50 -9.66
N THR A 173 -3.18 17.01 -9.89
CA THR A 173 -4.30 17.14 -8.94
C THR A 173 -3.91 16.60 -7.56
N LEU A 174 -3.32 15.39 -7.51
CA LEU A 174 -2.91 14.81 -6.24
C LEU A 174 -1.73 15.58 -5.60
N THR A 175 -0.78 16.05 -6.39
CA THR A 175 0.36 16.87 -5.91
C THR A 175 -0.11 18.18 -5.26
N ASP A 176 -1.05 18.87 -5.92
CA ASP A 176 -1.64 20.11 -5.41
C ASP A 176 -2.34 19.84 -4.07
N ARG A 177 -3.14 18.77 -3.99
CA ARG A 177 -3.83 18.37 -2.75
C ARG A 177 -2.89 17.97 -1.62
N ILE A 178 -1.80 17.26 -1.91
CA ILE A 178 -0.79 16.95 -0.89
C ILE A 178 -0.15 18.25 -0.40
N SER A 179 0.19 19.17 -1.31
CA SER A 179 0.86 20.43 -0.98
C SER A 179 -0.03 21.37 -0.14
N GLU A 180 -1.35 21.31 -0.30
CA GLU A 180 -2.31 22.05 0.54
C GLU A 180 -2.30 21.59 2.01
N HIS A 181 -1.94 20.33 2.27
CA HIS A 181 -2.09 19.70 3.61
C HIS A 181 -0.76 19.24 4.24
N SER A 182 0.31 19.14 3.46
CA SER A 182 1.63 18.67 3.90
C SER A 182 2.55 19.85 4.22
N LYS A 183 3.39 19.69 5.26
CA LYS A 183 4.47 20.65 5.55
C LYS A 183 5.74 20.36 4.76
N ARG A 184 5.87 19.15 4.23
CA ARG A 184 6.97 18.71 3.38
C ARG A 184 6.56 18.69 1.91
N PRO A 185 7.53 18.83 0.99
CA PRO A 185 7.27 18.53 -0.42
C PRO A 185 6.83 17.08 -0.58
N VAL A 186 6.20 16.78 -1.71
CA VAL A 186 5.87 15.39 -2.06
C VAL A 186 7.16 14.57 -2.09
N HIS A 187 7.15 13.42 -1.41
CA HIS A 187 8.31 12.53 -1.34
C HIS A 187 8.75 12.08 -2.74
N GLU A 188 10.06 11.99 -3.01
CA GLU A 188 10.59 11.64 -4.34
C GLU A 188 10.06 10.30 -4.87
N TYR A 189 9.89 9.32 -3.97
CA TYR A 189 9.33 8.00 -4.26
C TYR A 189 7.86 7.84 -3.85
N TYR A 190 7.10 8.94 -3.79
CA TYR A 190 5.66 8.89 -3.52
C TYR A 190 4.95 8.00 -4.56
N PRO A 191 4.10 7.04 -4.16
CA PRO A 191 3.56 6.06 -5.07
C PRO A 191 2.32 6.56 -5.82
N PHE A 192 2.53 7.52 -6.72
CA PHE A 192 1.47 8.20 -7.45
C PHE A 192 0.51 7.23 -8.15
N GLU A 193 1.05 6.29 -8.91
CA GLU A 193 0.26 5.33 -9.68
C GLU A 193 -0.66 4.51 -8.78
N ILE A 194 -0.09 3.93 -7.71
CA ILE A 194 -0.82 3.14 -6.73
C ILE A 194 -1.87 3.99 -6.02
N LYS A 195 -1.50 5.20 -5.59
CA LYS A 195 -2.41 6.08 -4.85
C LYS A 195 -3.56 6.56 -5.72
N ILE A 196 -3.31 6.89 -6.99
CA ILE A 196 -4.36 7.28 -7.94
C ILE A 196 -5.32 6.12 -8.18
N ILE A 197 -4.81 4.90 -8.40
CA ILE A 197 -5.64 3.70 -8.56
C ILE A 197 -6.49 3.47 -7.29
N GLU A 198 -5.89 3.60 -6.10
CA GLU A 198 -6.58 3.48 -4.82
C GLU A 198 -7.70 4.51 -4.69
N LEU A 199 -7.40 5.79 -4.90
CA LEU A 199 -8.37 6.88 -4.79
C LEU A 199 -9.49 6.75 -5.82
N CYS A 200 -9.19 6.39 -7.07
CA CYS A 200 -10.24 6.08 -8.05
C CYS A 200 -11.11 4.90 -7.59
N SER A 201 -10.53 3.85 -7.02
CA SER A 201 -11.28 2.71 -6.48
C SER A 201 -12.22 3.13 -5.35
N ILE A 202 -11.75 4.02 -4.47
CA ILE A 202 -12.55 4.63 -3.39
C ILE A 202 -13.69 5.45 -4.00
N GLY A 203 -13.40 6.39 -4.89
CA GLY A 203 -14.41 7.27 -5.48
C GLY A 203 -15.49 6.52 -6.26
N LYS A 204 -15.11 5.42 -6.92
CA LYS A 204 -16.04 4.56 -7.66
C LYS A 204 -16.95 3.77 -6.73
N LYS A 205 -16.44 3.32 -5.59
CA LYS A 205 -17.24 2.64 -4.56
C LYS A 205 -18.23 3.59 -3.88
N HIS A 206 -17.80 4.83 -3.63
CA HIS A 206 -18.56 5.84 -2.91
C HIS A 206 -19.17 6.87 -3.86
N ALA A 207 -19.53 6.44 -5.09
CA ALA A 207 -20.01 7.33 -6.14
C ALA A 207 -21.34 8.04 -5.78
N ASP A 208 -22.11 7.45 -4.86
CA ASP A 208 -23.44 7.88 -4.41
C ASP A 208 -23.48 8.38 -2.95
N ALA A 209 -22.32 8.62 -2.32
CA ALA A 209 -22.19 8.96 -0.89
C ALA A 209 -21.89 10.45 -0.61
#